data_AF-A0A0F9ADW3-F1
#
_entry.id   AF-A0A0F9ADW3-F1
#
_cell.length_a   1.000
_cell.length_b   1.000
_cell.length_c   1.000
_cell.angle_alpha   90.00
_cell.angle_beta   90.00
_cell.angle_gamma   90.00
#
_symmetry.space_group_name_H-M   'P 1'
#
loop_
_entity.id
_entity.type
_entity.pdbx_description
1 polymer ?
#
loop_
_entity_poly.entity_id
_entity_poly.type
_entity_poly.pdbx_seq_one_letter_code
_entity_poly.pdbx_strand_id
1 'polypeptide(L)'
;KQVRGTKFFEEHLTYLLEAAGDIPGRYQKEAKCKKGWKYATAKTDPEREELETHHNQLVREWMAAKAAVSSWPNHIKRVDRICNQAKANGGILPVPLKYNGAITGRWSGSEKINLQNLGSRGHPLVNAIRELLVAPPGCSLVIADASQIEARVLAWIAGQDDLVESFRAGTEVYCGFASKVLGRKVRKPVDNGVIQAVEDWHFWARNSVGKVGILGCGYGMGWERCLDYAKNTYGVALTTEMAHAVVDHYRNTNQKIIKFWRDIEQAFKFVTRYPGQHCDLDRGLHFRNEDDCTIITLPCGRDLRYPEARVTGTGYNEQLKVYNHKEHKWTYVWGGYLTENVVQAMSRDLLAGAMLALEDVGVKIGLHVHDEIIAVAAKAEAESTLANMLTALRTSVGWAEGLPLEAEGRVCERYGV
;
A
#
# COMPACT_ATOMS: atom_id res chain seq x y z
N LYS A 1 1.75 35.96 16.21
CA LYS A 1 0.92 35.14 17.14
C LYS A 1 0.62 33.82 16.45
N GLN A 2 1.07 32.67 16.99
CA GLN A 2 0.69 31.35 16.47
C GLN A 2 -0.85 31.26 16.47
N VAL A 3 -1.46 31.16 15.29
CA VAL A 3 -2.89 30.93 15.13
C VAL A 3 -3.19 29.57 15.75
N ARG A 4 -3.89 29.53 16.87
CA ARG A 4 -4.39 28.28 17.46
C ARG A 4 -5.53 27.77 16.57
N GLY A 5 -5.18 27.09 15.47
CA GLY A 5 -6.04 26.81 14.32
C GLY A 5 -7.28 25.95 14.54
N THR A 6 -7.56 25.47 15.76
CA THR A 6 -8.75 24.65 16.05
C THR A 6 -9.96 25.49 16.44
N LYS A 7 -9.79 26.48 17.33
CA LYS A 7 -10.90 27.34 17.80
C LYS A 7 -11.39 28.27 16.68
N PHE A 8 -10.45 28.89 15.96
CA PHE A 8 -10.76 29.70 14.78
C PHE A 8 -11.44 28.90 13.67
N PHE A 9 -11.07 27.62 13.49
CA PHE A 9 -11.73 26.76 12.51
C PHE A 9 -13.21 26.57 12.82
N GLU A 10 -13.53 26.22 14.07
CA GLU A 10 -14.91 25.93 14.47
C GLU A 10 -15.78 27.19 14.42
N GLU A 11 -15.28 28.34 14.90
CA GLU A 11 -15.98 29.62 14.85
C GLU A 11 -16.30 30.05 13.41
N HIS A 12 -15.33 29.95 12.50
CA HIS A 12 -15.56 30.32 11.10
C HIS A 12 -16.45 29.32 10.38
N LEU A 13 -16.34 28.01 10.66
CA LEU A 13 -17.25 27.03 10.08
C LEU A 13 -18.69 27.29 10.52
N THR A 14 -18.92 27.61 11.79
CA THR A 14 -20.24 28.03 12.30
C THR A 14 -20.78 29.22 11.51
N TYR A 15 -19.98 30.28 11.38
CA TYR A 15 -20.37 31.48 10.64
C TYR A 15 -20.73 31.17 9.18
N LEU A 16 -19.92 30.35 8.50
CA LEU A 16 -20.15 29.98 7.10
C LEU A 16 -21.42 29.13 6.93
N LEU A 17 -21.71 28.23 7.87
CA LEU A 17 -22.92 27.41 7.86
C LEU A 17 -24.17 28.26 8.11
N GLU A 18 -24.13 29.14 9.12
CA GLU A 18 -25.22 30.07 9.40
C GLU A 18 -25.49 31.00 8.21
N ALA A 19 -24.44 31.55 7.59
CA ALA A 19 -24.55 32.37 6.39
C ALA A 19 -25.07 31.58 5.17
N ALA A 20 -24.90 30.26 5.14
CA ALA A 20 -25.45 29.38 4.12
C ALA A 20 -26.91 28.96 4.38
N GLY A 21 -27.49 29.37 5.52
CA GLY A 21 -28.84 29.01 5.95
C GLY A 21 -28.95 27.65 6.65
N ASP A 22 -27.83 27.06 7.05
CA ASP A 22 -27.79 25.76 7.72
C ASP A 22 -27.79 25.88 9.24
N ILE A 23 -28.12 24.77 9.91
CA ILE A 23 -28.05 24.62 11.36
C ILE A 23 -26.69 23.98 11.72
N PRO A 24 -25.74 24.71 12.32
CA PRO A 24 -24.39 24.21 12.63
C PRO A 24 -24.36 22.88 13.40
N GLY A 25 -25.31 22.69 14.31
CA GLY A 25 -25.41 21.49 15.16
C GLY A 25 -25.60 20.19 14.38
N ARG A 26 -26.13 20.23 13.14
CA ARG A 26 -26.28 19.05 12.26
C ARG A 26 -24.94 18.39 11.96
N TYR A 27 -23.88 19.19 11.86
CA TYR A 27 -22.55 18.73 11.48
C TYR A 27 -21.64 18.49 12.69
N GLN A 28 -22.22 18.44 13.90
CA GLN A 28 -21.50 18.25 15.15
C GLN A 28 -21.78 16.87 15.74
N LYS A 29 -20.80 16.35 16.47
CA LYS A 29 -20.91 15.12 17.26
C LYS A 29 -20.34 15.32 18.65
N GLU A 30 -20.76 14.46 19.56
CA GLU A 30 -20.22 14.43 20.92
C GLU A 30 -18.73 14.05 20.92
N ALA A 31 -17.92 14.80 21.68
CA ALA A 31 -16.49 14.55 21.76
C ALA A 31 -16.18 13.35 22.69
N LYS A 32 -15.64 12.25 22.13
CA LYS A 32 -15.28 11.03 22.86
C LYS A 32 -14.40 11.20 24.12
N CYS A 33 -13.59 12.25 24.21
CA CYS A 33 -12.59 12.42 25.28
C CYS A 33 -12.75 13.72 26.09
N LYS A 34 -13.76 14.56 25.79
CA LYS A 34 -14.02 15.84 26.49
C LYS A 34 -15.53 16.10 26.49
N LYS A 35 -16.09 16.63 27.59
CA LYS A 35 -17.49 17.11 27.58
C LYS A 35 -17.64 18.23 26.54
N GLY A 36 -18.58 18.08 25.61
CA GLY A 36 -18.90 19.08 24.59
C GLY A 36 -19.12 18.51 23.19
N TRP A 37 -19.69 19.34 22.33
CA TRP A 37 -19.89 19.07 20.90
C TRP A 37 -18.71 19.60 20.10
N LYS A 38 -18.39 18.92 19.00
CA LYS A 38 -17.39 19.37 18.02
C LYS A 38 -17.83 19.02 16.62
N TYR A 39 -17.35 19.75 15.61
CA TYR A 39 -17.63 19.40 14.23
C TYR A 39 -17.07 18.02 13.85
N ALA A 40 -17.91 17.21 13.23
CA ALA A 40 -17.64 15.87 12.76
C ALA A 40 -16.81 15.92 11.46
N THR A 41 -15.51 16.17 11.63
CA THR A 41 -14.56 16.44 10.54
C THR A 41 -13.49 15.36 10.39
N ALA A 42 -13.59 14.24 11.11
CA ALA A 42 -12.70 13.10 10.93
C ALA A 42 -13.04 12.37 9.64
N LYS A 43 -12.07 11.67 9.02
CA LYS A 43 -12.29 10.94 7.76
C LYS A 43 -13.39 9.88 7.84
N THR A 44 -13.68 9.39 9.04
CA THR A 44 -14.69 8.36 9.30
C THR A 44 -16.06 8.95 9.61
N ASP A 45 -16.20 10.27 9.61
CA ASP A 45 -17.43 10.96 9.98
C ASP A 45 -18.28 11.17 8.72
N PRO A 46 -19.51 10.64 8.65
CA PRO A 46 -20.40 10.86 7.50
C PRO A 46 -20.66 12.34 7.24
N GLU A 47 -20.80 13.15 8.29
CA GLU A 47 -21.07 14.58 8.19
C GLU A 47 -19.92 15.36 7.53
N ARG A 48 -18.69 14.80 7.56
CA ARG A 48 -17.55 15.38 6.86
C ARG A 48 -17.78 15.37 5.35
N GLU A 49 -18.34 14.29 4.81
CA GLU A 49 -18.62 14.18 3.38
C GLU A 49 -19.66 15.23 2.96
N GLU A 50 -20.73 15.39 3.74
CA GLU A 50 -21.73 16.45 3.53
C GLU A 50 -21.09 17.85 3.54
N LEU A 51 -20.15 18.11 4.45
CA LEU A 51 -19.41 19.38 4.50
C LEU A 51 -18.44 19.56 3.31
N GLU A 52 -17.84 18.49 2.79
CA GLU A 52 -16.94 18.53 1.64
C GLU A 52 -17.69 18.71 0.32
N THR A 53 -18.94 18.23 0.23
CA THR A 53 -19.83 18.39 -0.94
C THR A 53 -20.92 19.44 -0.73
N HIS A 54 -20.80 20.25 0.32
CA HIS A 54 -21.81 21.23 0.73
C HIS A 54 -22.23 22.17 -0.40
N HIS A 55 -23.47 22.65 -0.48
CA HIS A 55 -23.92 23.56 -1.57
C HIS A 55 -23.17 24.90 -1.58
N ASN A 56 -22.83 25.41 -0.40
CA ASN A 56 -22.03 26.65 -0.26
C ASN A 56 -20.54 26.43 -0.56
N GLN A 57 -19.99 27.21 -1.50
CA GLN A 57 -18.58 27.12 -1.91
C GLN A 57 -17.59 27.43 -0.77
N LEU A 58 -17.85 28.44 0.05
CA LEU A 58 -16.94 28.84 1.13
C LEU A 58 -16.84 27.75 2.20
N VAL A 59 -17.94 27.02 2.48
CA VAL A 59 -17.90 25.85 3.38
C VAL A 59 -16.98 24.77 2.82
N ARG A 60 -17.11 24.44 1.52
CA ARG A 60 -16.23 23.47 0.85
C ARG A 60 -14.77 23.90 0.88
N GLU A 61 -14.49 25.16 0.57
CA GLU A 61 -13.13 25.74 0.60
C GLU A 61 -12.53 25.70 2.02
N TRP A 62 -13.33 26.00 3.04
CA TRP A 62 -12.89 25.94 4.45
C TRP A 62 -12.55 24.51 4.89
N MET A 63 -13.35 23.53 4.46
CA MET A 63 -13.07 22.11 4.67
C MET A 63 -11.81 21.66 3.94
N ALA A 64 -11.63 22.09 2.70
CA ALA A 64 -10.41 21.83 1.93
C ALA A 64 -9.18 22.42 2.62
N ALA A 65 -9.27 23.66 3.11
CA ALA A 65 -8.21 24.32 3.86
C ALA A 65 -7.85 23.56 5.15
N LYS A 66 -8.86 23.13 5.93
CA LYS A 66 -8.63 22.29 7.12
C LYS A 66 -7.94 20.98 6.76
N ALA A 67 -8.43 20.29 5.73
CA ALA A 67 -7.85 19.03 5.28
C ALA A 67 -6.38 19.21 4.91
N ALA A 68 -6.05 20.28 4.16
CA ALA A 68 -4.70 20.63 3.75
C ALA A 68 -3.75 20.88 4.93
N VAL A 69 -4.25 21.36 6.07
CA VAL A 69 -3.40 21.68 7.23
C VAL A 69 -3.41 20.68 8.39
N SER A 70 -4.41 19.81 8.43
CA SER A 70 -4.68 18.92 9.58
C SER A 70 -3.55 17.97 9.94
N SER A 71 -2.73 17.55 8.97
CA SER A 71 -1.61 16.62 9.18
C SER A 71 -0.29 17.33 9.53
N TRP A 72 -0.12 18.63 9.26
CA TRP A 72 1.17 19.32 9.46
C TRP A 72 1.74 19.22 10.86
N PRO A 73 0.96 19.41 11.95
CA PRO A 73 1.52 19.28 13.30
C PRO A 73 2.11 17.90 13.58
N ASN A 74 1.56 16.85 12.95
CA ASN A 74 2.08 15.49 13.09
C ASN A 74 3.36 15.30 12.26
N HIS A 75 3.43 15.88 11.05
CA HIS A 75 4.64 15.86 10.22
C HIS A 75 5.79 16.64 10.87
N ILE A 76 5.54 17.84 11.40
CA ILE A 76 6.54 18.65 12.11
C ILE A 76 7.11 17.87 13.30
N LYS A 77 6.23 17.38 14.20
CA LYS A 77 6.65 16.56 15.36
C LYS A 77 7.43 15.31 14.96
N ARG A 78 7.13 14.74 13.79
CA ARG A 78 7.83 13.58 13.26
C ARG A 78 9.24 13.95 12.81
N VAL A 79 9.39 15.04 12.05
CA VAL A 79 10.70 15.57 11.63
C VAL A 79 11.53 15.94 12.86
N ASP A 80 10.95 16.61 13.85
CA ASP A 80 11.64 16.94 15.10
C ASP A 80 12.17 15.68 15.80
N ARG A 81 11.37 14.61 15.85
CA ARG A 81 11.81 13.32 16.42
C ARG A 81 12.96 12.71 15.64
N ILE A 82 12.88 12.68 14.30
CA ILE A 82 13.96 12.17 13.44
C ILE A 82 15.25 12.95 13.71
N CYS A 83 15.18 14.28 13.70
CA CYS A 83 16.32 15.16 13.97
C CYS A 83 16.91 14.94 15.37
N ASN A 84 16.07 14.81 16.40
CA ASN A 84 16.53 14.61 17.77
C ASN A 84 17.20 13.25 17.95
N GLN A 85 16.65 12.19 17.34
CA GLN A 85 17.26 10.86 17.37
C GLN A 85 18.60 10.84 16.64
N ALA A 86 18.68 11.44 15.45
CA ALA A 86 19.94 11.53 14.71
C ALA A 86 21.01 12.31 15.50
N LYS A 87 20.64 13.47 16.08
CA LYS A 87 21.56 14.26 16.92
C LYS A 87 22.07 13.50 18.13
N ALA A 88 21.20 12.76 18.81
CA ALA A 88 21.57 11.94 19.96
C ALA A 88 22.54 10.79 19.59
N ASN A 89 22.58 10.40 18.32
CA ASN A 89 23.41 9.31 17.79
C ASN A 89 24.52 9.82 16.86
N GLY A 90 25.07 11.01 17.14
CA GLY A 90 26.22 11.54 16.42
C GLY A 90 25.97 11.84 14.93
N GLY A 91 24.72 12.10 14.55
CA GLY A 91 24.30 12.34 13.17
C GLY A 91 23.82 11.10 12.43
N ILE A 92 23.95 9.90 13.00
CA ILE A 92 23.42 8.66 12.42
C ILE A 92 21.98 8.47 12.89
N LEU A 93 21.07 8.10 11.99
CA LEU A 93 19.67 7.84 12.33
C LEU A 93 19.47 6.33 12.55
N PRO A 94 19.19 5.86 13.78
CA PRO A 94 18.75 4.49 14.00
C PRO A 94 17.38 4.25 13.36
N VAL A 95 17.15 3.04 12.84
CA VAL A 95 15.88 2.65 12.22
C VAL A 95 15.11 1.72 13.16
N PRO A 96 14.18 2.25 13.99
CA PRO A 96 13.40 1.41 14.89
C PRO A 96 12.35 0.62 14.10
N LEU A 97 12.56 -0.69 14.01
CA LEU A 97 11.71 -1.65 13.31
C LEU A 97 11.08 -2.65 14.26
N LYS A 98 9.80 -2.94 14.04
CA LYS A 98 9.13 -4.11 14.61
C LYS A 98 9.21 -5.23 13.59
N TYR A 99 9.80 -6.35 14.00
CA TYR A 99 10.01 -7.53 13.15
C TYR A 99 8.71 -8.05 12.52
N ASN A 100 7.63 -8.14 13.31
CA ASN A 100 6.35 -8.65 12.88
C ASN A 100 5.23 -7.67 13.27
N GLY A 101 4.94 -6.71 12.39
CA GLY A 101 3.98 -5.63 12.64
C GLY A 101 2.59 -5.85 12.04
N ALA A 102 2.44 -6.84 11.17
CA ALA A 102 1.22 -7.17 10.44
C ALA A 102 1.07 -8.68 10.36
N ILE A 103 -0.15 -9.18 10.18
CA ILE A 103 -0.44 -10.62 10.05
C ILE A 103 0.41 -11.30 8.96
N THR A 104 0.78 -10.55 7.92
CA THR A 104 1.61 -10.99 6.80
C THR A 104 3.07 -11.22 7.16
N GLY A 105 3.52 -10.84 8.36
CA GLY A 105 4.92 -10.85 8.76
C GLY A 105 5.70 -9.61 8.31
N ARG A 106 5.04 -8.64 7.65
CA ARG A 106 5.68 -7.37 7.26
C ARG A 106 6.22 -6.64 8.47
N TRP A 107 7.44 -6.14 8.33
CA TRP A 107 8.01 -5.20 9.28
C TRP A 107 7.14 -3.94 9.34
N SER A 108 7.13 -3.29 10.51
CA SER A 108 6.50 -1.97 10.66
C SER A 108 7.45 -1.04 11.38
N GLY A 109 7.45 0.23 11.01
CA GLY A 109 8.25 1.21 11.73
C GLY A 109 7.63 1.58 13.08
N SER A 110 8.49 1.99 14.01
CA SER A 110 8.11 2.30 15.39
C SER A 110 8.37 3.78 15.75
N GLU A 111 8.28 4.07 17.05
CA GLU A 111 8.70 5.32 17.70
C GLU A 111 8.07 6.61 17.14
N LYS A 112 6.91 6.47 16.48
CA LYS A 112 6.18 7.57 15.87
C LYS A 112 7.00 8.33 14.81
N ILE A 113 8.08 7.71 14.31
CA ILE A 113 8.84 8.15 13.13
C ILE A 113 8.60 7.27 11.92
N ASN A 114 8.25 6.00 12.12
CA ASN A 114 7.87 5.02 11.10
C ASN A 114 8.54 5.21 9.73
N LEU A 115 9.83 4.85 9.61
CA LEU A 115 10.60 5.03 8.37
C LEU A 115 10.10 4.16 7.20
N GLN A 116 9.24 3.16 7.46
CA GLN A 116 8.52 2.41 6.43
C GLN A 116 7.48 3.27 5.68
N ASN A 117 7.14 4.46 6.18
CA ASN A 117 6.19 5.36 5.53
C ASN A 117 6.67 6.81 5.58
N LEU A 118 7.72 7.14 4.81
CA LEU A 118 8.30 8.49 4.77
C LEU A 118 7.53 9.52 3.95
N GLY A 119 6.33 9.18 3.45
CA GLY A 119 5.56 10.05 2.58
C GLY A 119 6.11 10.03 1.16
N SER A 120 5.38 9.38 0.26
CA SER A 120 5.63 9.40 -1.19
C SER A 120 4.46 10.02 -1.97
N ARG A 121 3.41 10.40 -1.26
CA ARG A 121 2.13 10.84 -1.79
C ARG A 121 1.64 12.02 -0.97
N GLY A 122 1.04 13.01 -1.63
CA GLY A 122 0.51 14.22 -0.99
C GLY A 122 1.38 15.44 -1.22
N HIS A 123 1.36 16.38 -0.27
CA HIS A 123 2.01 17.69 -0.41
C HIS A 123 3.53 17.54 -0.64
N PRO A 124 4.16 18.31 -1.55
CA PRO A 124 5.59 18.18 -1.89
C PRO A 124 6.54 18.18 -0.69
N LEU A 125 6.32 19.04 0.30
CA LEU A 125 7.14 19.05 1.53
C LEU A 125 7.08 17.76 2.36
N VAL A 126 6.00 16.97 2.27
CA VAL A 126 5.92 15.66 2.92
C VAL A 126 6.82 14.67 2.19
N ASN A 127 6.88 14.74 0.85
CA ASN A 127 7.76 13.91 0.04
C ASN A 127 9.25 14.27 0.27
N ALA A 128 9.54 15.56 0.47
CA ALA A 128 10.89 16.06 0.75
C ALA A 128 11.50 15.52 2.06
N ILE A 129 10.71 14.91 2.96
CA ILE A 129 11.25 14.25 4.17
C ILE A 129 12.26 13.16 3.78
N ARG A 130 12.05 12.46 2.65
CA ARG A 130 12.98 11.44 2.14
C ARG A 130 14.35 12.04 1.78
N GLU A 131 14.39 13.29 1.32
CA GLU A 131 15.62 13.99 0.95
C GLU A 131 16.48 14.41 2.16
N LEU A 132 15.91 14.35 3.37
CA LEU A 132 16.64 14.60 4.62
C LEU A 132 17.56 13.44 5.00
N LEU A 133 17.35 12.25 4.42
CA LEU A 133 18.20 11.09 4.63
C LEU A 133 19.34 11.11 3.61
N VAL A 134 20.56 11.26 4.11
CA VAL A 134 21.77 11.45 3.31
C VAL A 134 22.79 10.35 3.58
N ALA A 135 23.59 10.02 2.58
CA ALA A 135 24.73 9.13 2.77
C ALA A 135 25.76 9.76 3.74
N PRO A 136 26.45 8.96 4.57
CA PRO A 136 27.62 9.43 5.31
C PRO A 136 28.73 9.96 4.38
N PRO A 137 29.64 10.82 4.87
CA PRO A 137 30.78 11.28 4.08
C PRO A 137 31.59 10.13 3.47
N GLY A 138 31.96 10.26 2.20
CA GLY A 138 32.70 9.23 1.46
C GLY A 138 31.88 8.00 1.03
N CYS A 139 30.57 7.99 1.32
CA CYS A 139 29.64 6.93 0.94
C CYS A 139 28.57 7.45 -0.02
N SER A 140 27.82 6.52 -0.62
CA SER A 140 26.58 6.77 -1.34
C SER A 140 25.48 5.84 -0.79
N LEU A 141 24.22 6.25 -0.97
CA LEU A 141 23.08 5.36 -0.78
C LEU A 141 22.88 4.56 -2.06
N VAL A 142 22.68 3.26 -1.92
CA VAL A 142 22.38 2.35 -3.02
C VAL A 142 20.99 1.81 -2.78
N ILE A 143 20.08 2.06 -3.71
CA ILE A 143 18.66 1.75 -3.56
C ILE A 143 18.28 0.72 -4.62
N ALA A 144 17.62 -0.36 -4.23
CA ALA A 144 17.02 -1.32 -5.14
C ALA A 144 15.59 -1.65 -4.70
N ASP A 145 14.67 -1.66 -5.66
CA ASP A 145 13.23 -1.88 -5.47
C ASP A 145 12.77 -3.07 -6.30
N ALA A 146 12.03 -3.99 -5.67
CA ALA A 146 11.47 -5.15 -6.35
C ALA A 146 10.28 -4.73 -7.23
N SER A 147 10.49 -4.73 -8.55
CA SER A 147 9.58 -4.15 -9.53
C SER A 147 8.24 -4.88 -9.55
N GLN A 148 7.17 -4.23 -9.07
CA GLN A 148 5.81 -4.78 -9.06
C GLN A 148 5.71 -6.17 -8.39
N ILE A 149 6.48 -6.40 -7.33
CA ILE A 149 6.65 -7.72 -6.72
C ILE A 149 5.31 -8.38 -6.37
N GLU A 150 4.38 -7.64 -5.77
CA GLU A 150 3.06 -8.17 -5.41
C GLU A 150 2.23 -8.61 -6.62
N ALA A 151 2.26 -7.86 -7.73
CA ALA A 151 1.52 -8.24 -8.94
C ALA A 151 2.13 -9.50 -9.60
N ARG A 152 3.46 -9.63 -9.57
CA ARG A 152 4.18 -10.82 -10.04
C ARG A 152 3.87 -12.05 -9.18
N VAL A 153 3.91 -11.88 -7.86
CA VAL A 153 3.57 -12.94 -6.89
C VAL A 153 2.10 -13.35 -7.04
N LEU A 154 1.17 -12.41 -7.18
CA LEU A 154 -0.25 -12.70 -7.41
C LEU A 154 -0.47 -13.51 -8.69
N ALA A 155 0.11 -13.06 -9.81
CA ALA A 155 0.00 -13.75 -11.09
C ALA A 155 0.57 -15.17 -11.01
N TRP A 156 1.74 -15.31 -10.38
CA TRP A 156 2.37 -16.60 -10.18
C TRP A 156 1.53 -17.49 -9.26
N ILE A 157 1.20 -17.08 -8.03
CA ILE A 157 0.51 -17.97 -7.08
C ILE A 157 -0.86 -18.43 -7.62
N ALA A 158 -1.59 -17.54 -8.29
CA ALA A 158 -2.89 -17.86 -8.90
C ALA A 158 -2.80 -18.64 -10.22
N GLY A 159 -1.60 -18.76 -10.82
CA GLY A 159 -1.39 -19.47 -12.07
C GLY A 159 -1.87 -18.74 -13.32
N GLN A 160 -1.92 -17.41 -13.27
CA GLN A 160 -2.26 -16.55 -14.40
C GLN A 160 -1.08 -16.46 -15.38
N ASP A 161 -0.88 -17.54 -16.15
CA ASP A 161 0.32 -17.76 -16.96
C ASP A 161 0.56 -16.66 -18.02
N ASP A 162 -0.48 -16.13 -18.66
CA ASP A 162 -0.38 -15.03 -19.63
C ASP A 162 0.16 -13.73 -19.01
N LEU A 163 -0.22 -13.43 -17.76
CA LEU A 163 0.31 -12.29 -17.01
C LEU A 163 1.74 -12.57 -16.54
N VAL A 164 2.05 -13.81 -16.12
CA VAL A 164 3.41 -14.25 -15.80
C VAL A 164 4.34 -14.11 -17.01
N GLU A 165 3.93 -14.57 -18.19
CA GLU A 165 4.68 -14.42 -19.44
C GLU A 165 4.85 -12.94 -19.82
N SER A 166 3.82 -12.11 -19.63
CA SER A 166 3.93 -10.67 -19.88
C SER A 166 5.02 -10.03 -19.00
N PHE A 167 5.12 -10.46 -17.74
CA PHE A 167 6.15 -10.02 -16.81
C PHE A 167 7.56 -10.53 -17.19
N ARG A 168 7.68 -11.78 -17.69
CA ARG A 168 8.95 -12.35 -18.18
C ARG A 168 9.45 -11.63 -19.44
N ALA A 169 8.53 -11.28 -20.33
CA ALA A 169 8.84 -10.58 -21.57
C ALA A 169 9.17 -9.08 -21.37
N GLY A 170 9.13 -8.56 -20.13
CA GLY A 170 9.33 -7.13 -19.85
C GLY A 170 8.27 -6.23 -20.49
N THR A 171 7.07 -6.78 -20.76
CA THR A 171 5.98 -6.01 -21.38
C THR A 171 5.48 -4.96 -20.39
N GLU A 172 5.17 -3.75 -20.88
CA GLU A 172 4.53 -2.73 -20.05
C GLU A 172 3.06 -3.10 -19.82
N VAL A 173 2.81 -3.91 -18.77
CA VAL A 173 1.50 -4.41 -18.36
C VAL A 173 0.49 -3.30 -18.07
N TYR A 174 0.91 -2.14 -17.55
CA TYR A 174 0.02 -1.02 -17.26
C TYR A 174 -0.46 -0.34 -18.54
N CYS A 175 0.45 -0.14 -19.50
CA CYS A 175 0.09 0.41 -20.79
C CYS A 175 -0.78 -0.58 -21.57
N GLY A 176 -0.47 -1.87 -21.52
CA GLY A 176 -1.28 -2.93 -22.13
C GLY A 176 -2.71 -2.92 -21.59
N PHE A 177 -2.86 -2.95 -20.26
CA PHE A 177 -4.15 -2.88 -19.59
C PHE A 177 -4.93 -1.61 -19.96
N ALA A 178 -4.31 -0.43 -19.80
CA ALA A 178 -4.94 0.84 -20.14
C ALA A 178 -5.36 0.91 -21.61
N SER A 179 -4.56 0.33 -22.52
CA SER A 179 -4.87 0.32 -23.95
C SER A 179 -6.15 -0.44 -24.26
N LYS A 180 -6.35 -1.57 -23.57
CA LYS A 180 -7.52 -2.42 -23.75
C LYS A 180 -8.77 -1.77 -23.15
N VAL A 181 -8.67 -1.20 -21.95
CA VAL A 181 -9.79 -0.49 -21.30
C VAL A 181 -10.23 0.73 -22.12
N LEU A 182 -9.27 1.54 -22.61
CA LEU A 182 -9.56 2.78 -23.32
C LEU A 182 -9.83 2.58 -24.83
N GLY A 183 -9.63 1.37 -25.36
CA GLY A 183 -9.73 1.08 -26.79
C GLY A 183 -8.72 1.86 -27.66
N ARG A 184 -7.66 2.40 -27.07
CA ARG A 184 -6.64 3.23 -27.75
C ARG A 184 -5.25 2.87 -27.23
N LYS A 185 -4.26 2.79 -28.11
CA LYS A 185 -2.89 2.42 -27.71
C LYS A 185 -2.32 3.44 -26.72
N VAL A 186 -1.94 2.96 -25.54
CA VAL A 186 -1.21 3.69 -24.51
C VAL A 186 0.26 3.28 -24.57
N ARG A 187 1.18 4.24 -24.40
CA ARG A 187 2.62 3.99 -24.36
C ARG A 187 3.19 4.54 -23.05
N LYS A 188 4.35 4.02 -22.64
CA LYS A 188 5.12 4.66 -21.57
C LYS A 188 5.56 6.03 -22.11
N PRO A 189 5.27 7.13 -21.41
CA PRO A 189 5.78 8.44 -21.80
C PRO A 189 7.30 8.38 -21.91
N VAL A 190 7.84 8.88 -23.01
CA VAL A 190 9.27 9.04 -23.26
C VAL A 190 9.47 10.49 -23.60
N ASP A 191 10.44 11.14 -22.95
CA ASP A 191 10.79 12.54 -23.21
C ASP A 191 11.52 12.62 -24.55
N ASN A 192 10.72 12.69 -25.63
CA ASN A 192 11.18 12.62 -27.01
C ASN A 192 10.72 13.85 -27.82
N GLY A 193 10.35 14.94 -27.15
CA GLY A 193 9.88 16.16 -27.82
C GLY A 193 8.52 16.02 -28.49
N VAL A 194 7.64 15.15 -27.99
CA VAL A 194 6.25 15.06 -28.44
C VAL A 194 5.44 16.22 -27.84
N ILE A 195 4.28 16.55 -28.43
CA ILE A 195 3.35 17.53 -27.87
C ILE A 195 3.01 17.12 -26.42
N GLN A 196 3.28 18.00 -25.45
CA GLN A 196 3.07 17.77 -24.01
C GLN A 196 1.71 17.15 -23.68
N ALA A 197 0.64 17.63 -24.32
CA ALA A 197 -0.72 17.11 -24.10
C ALA A 197 -0.87 15.60 -24.44
N VAL A 198 -0.08 15.08 -25.40
CA VAL A 198 -0.08 13.66 -25.75
C VAL A 198 0.67 12.85 -24.68
N GLU A 199 1.78 13.38 -24.18
CA GLU A 199 2.53 12.76 -23.09
C GLU A 199 1.71 12.73 -21.80
N ASP A 200 1.01 13.82 -21.49
CA ASP A 200 0.11 13.94 -20.35
C ASP A 200 -1.04 12.94 -20.45
N TRP A 201 -1.61 12.75 -21.63
CA TRP A 201 -2.66 11.75 -21.84
C TRP A 201 -2.14 10.32 -21.63
N HIS A 202 -0.97 9.98 -22.18
CA HIS A 202 -0.35 8.66 -21.96
C HIS A 202 0.03 8.44 -20.49
N PHE A 203 0.56 9.46 -19.83
CA PHE A 203 0.89 9.43 -18.42
C PHE A 203 -0.37 9.21 -17.59
N TRP A 204 -1.43 9.97 -17.84
CA TRP A 204 -2.72 9.78 -17.19
C TRP A 204 -3.26 8.38 -17.45
N ALA A 205 -3.37 7.94 -18.70
CA ALA A 205 -3.93 6.62 -19.03
C ALA A 205 -3.17 5.48 -18.32
N ARG A 206 -1.84 5.54 -18.34
CA ARG A 206 -0.99 4.54 -17.69
C ARG A 206 -1.17 4.53 -16.17
N ASN A 207 -1.14 5.68 -15.50
CA ASN A 207 -1.16 5.74 -14.04
C ASN A 207 -2.59 5.62 -13.46
N SER A 208 -3.57 6.23 -14.12
CA SER A 208 -4.96 6.33 -13.66
C SER A 208 -5.80 5.11 -13.98
N VAL A 209 -5.52 4.44 -15.11
CA VAL A 209 -6.28 3.27 -15.57
C VAL A 209 -5.43 2.01 -15.42
N GLY A 210 -4.23 2.02 -15.99
CA GLY A 210 -3.31 0.88 -15.98
C GLY A 210 -2.89 0.45 -14.58
N LYS A 211 -2.21 1.34 -13.83
CA LYS A 211 -1.72 1.03 -12.48
C LYS A 211 -2.87 0.79 -11.48
N VAL A 212 -3.93 1.59 -11.53
CA VAL A 212 -5.12 1.41 -10.68
C VAL A 212 -5.74 0.02 -10.90
N GLY A 213 -5.88 -0.40 -12.16
CA GLY A 213 -6.36 -1.72 -12.52
C GLY A 213 -5.45 -2.83 -11.99
N ILE A 214 -4.20 -2.86 -12.45
CA ILE A 214 -3.27 -3.96 -12.16
C ILE A 214 -2.94 -4.06 -10.66
N LEU A 215 -2.69 -2.93 -9.98
CA LEU A 215 -2.28 -2.94 -8.57
C LEU A 215 -3.46 -2.95 -7.59
N GLY A 216 -4.60 -2.37 -7.97
CA GLY A 216 -5.76 -2.25 -7.09
C GLY A 216 -6.74 -3.43 -7.21
N CYS A 217 -7.02 -3.91 -8.43
CA CYS A 217 -8.08 -4.88 -8.65
C CYS A 217 -7.71 -6.32 -8.28
N GLY A 218 -6.42 -6.60 -8.07
CA GLY A 218 -5.90 -7.94 -7.76
C GLY A 218 -6.38 -8.57 -6.45
N TYR A 219 -7.08 -7.82 -5.61
CA TYR A 219 -7.53 -8.26 -4.29
C TYR A 219 -9.05 -8.06 -4.08
N GLY A 220 -9.83 -8.13 -5.15
CA GLY A 220 -11.30 -8.06 -5.07
C GLY A 220 -11.87 -6.65 -4.93
N MET A 221 -11.14 -5.62 -5.33
CA MET A 221 -11.64 -4.24 -5.34
C MET A 221 -12.89 -4.11 -6.22
N GLY A 222 -13.91 -3.42 -5.70
CA GLY A 222 -15.10 -2.99 -6.44
C GLY A 222 -14.95 -1.59 -7.03
N TRP A 223 -15.90 -1.16 -7.86
CA TRP A 223 -15.81 0.10 -8.59
C TRP A 223 -15.80 1.34 -7.67
N GLU A 224 -16.57 1.36 -6.57
CA GLU A 224 -16.54 2.47 -5.60
C GLU A 224 -15.15 2.63 -4.97
N ARG A 225 -14.59 1.52 -4.49
CA ARG A 225 -13.24 1.50 -3.94
C ARG A 225 -12.18 1.80 -5.01
N CYS A 226 -12.44 1.50 -6.28
CA CYS A 226 -11.57 1.88 -7.40
C CYS A 226 -11.51 3.41 -7.57
N LEU A 227 -12.65 4.12 -7.44
CA LEU A 227 -12.68 5.59 -7.44
C LEU A 227 -11.84 6.15 -6.30
N ASP A 228 -12.05 5.63 -5.08
CA ASP A 228 -11.29 6.04 -3.90
C ASP A 228 -9.80 5.76 -4.04
N TYR A 229 -9.45 4.59 -4.56
CA TYR A 229 -8.06 4.21 -4.75
C TYR A 229 -7.38 5.11 -5.78
N ALA A 230 -8.02 5.38 -6.92
CA ALA A 230 -7.49 6.30 -7.93
C ALA A 230 -7.28 7.71 -7.37
N LYS A 231 -8.29 8.25 -6.66
CA LYS A 231 -8.23 9.60 -6.07
C LYS A 231 -7.18 9.70 -4.98
N ASN A 232 -7.19 8.79 -4.01
CA ASN A 232 -6.35 8.89 -2.82
C ASN A 232 -4.90 8.47 -3.07
N THR A 233 -4.66 7.54 -4.00
CA THR A 233 -3.31 7.03 -4.28
C THR A 233 -2.60 7.81 -5.37
N TYR A 234 -3.32 8.18 -6.43
CA TYR A 234 -2.72 8.79 -7.62
C TYR A 234 -3.18 10.23 -7.86
N GLY A 235 -4.11 10.75 -7.05
CA GLY A 235 -4.66 12.10 -7.25
C GLY A 235 -5.58 12.20 -8.47
N VAL A 236 -6.13 11.08 -8.93
CA VAL A 236 -6.88 11.02 -10.19
C VAL A 236 -8.37 10.83 -9.90
N ALA A 237 -9.19 11.73 -10.45
CA ALA A 237 -10.63 11.52 -10.54
C ALA A 237 -10.95 10.65 -11.77
N LEU A 238 -11.44 9.43 -11.52
CA LEU A 238 -12.08 8.59 -12.55
C LEU A 238 -13.58 8.83 -12.55
N THR A 239 -14.24 8.66 -13.69
CA THR A 239 -15.71 8.58 -13.72
C THR A 239 -16.18 7.20 -13.25
N THR A 240 -17.43 7.11 -12.82
CA THR A 240 -18.05 5.85 -12.41
C THR A 240 -17.99 4.80 -13.52
N GLU A 241 -18.29 5.19 -14.76
CA GLU A 241 -18.25 4.32 -15.93
C GLU A 241 -16.83 3.79 -16.18
N MET A 242 -15.82 4.64 -16.00
CA MET A 242 -14.43 4.24 -16.14
C MET A 242 -14.00 3.28 -15.04
N ALA A 243 -14.44 3.50 -13.80
CA ALA A 243 -14.17 2.58 -12.70
C ALA A 243 -14.79 1.20 -12.92
N HIS A 244 -16.02 1.15 -13.44
CA HIS A 244 -16.64 -0.10 -13.89
C HIS A 244 -15.81 -0.77 -14.99
N ALA A 245 -15.46 -0.05 -16.05
CA ALA A 245 -14.68 -0.60 -17.15
C ALA A 245 -13.32 -1.17 -16.70
N VAL A 246 -12.63 -0.50 -15.77
CA VAL A 246 -11.38 -0.99 -15.18
C VAL A 246 -11.59 -2.30 -14.43
N VAL A 247 -12.57 -2.34 -13.52
CA VAL A 247 -12.84 -3.53 -12.68
C VAL A 247 -13.30 -4.71 -13.54
N ASP A 248 -14.21 -4.47 -14.48
CA ASP A 248 -14.77 -5.51 -15.34
C ASP A 248 -13.70 -6.07 -16.28
N HIS A 249 -12.89 -5.20 -16.88
CA HIS A 249 -11.79 -5.64 -17.72
C HIS A 249 -10.79 -6.50 -16.94
N TYR A 250 -10.40 -6.09 -15.72
CA TYR A 250 -9.50 -6.88 -14.88
C TYR A 250 -10.07 -8.27 -14.60
N ARG A 251 -11.34 -8.36 -14.19
CA ARG A 251 -11.98 -9.64 -13.84
C ARG A 251 -12.16 -10.56 -15.06
N ASN A 252 -12.47 -9.99 -16.22
CA ASN A 252 -12.67 -10.76 -17.45
C ASN A 252 -11.35 -11.32 -18.02
N THR A 253 -10.24 -10.61 -17.80
CA THR A 253 -8.91 -11.00 -18.30
C THR A 253 -8.17 -11.93 -17.33
N ASN A 254 -8.27 -11.68 -16.02
CA ASN A 254 -7.48 -12.38 -15.01
C ASN A 254 -8.29 -13.49 -14.30
N GLN A 255 -8.93 -14.36 -15.08
CA GLN A 255 -9.91 -15.32 -14.56
C GLN A 255 -9.33 -16.32 -13.53
N LYS A 256 -8.05 -16.69 -13.67
CA LYS A 256 -7.39 -17.60 -12.72
C LYS A 256 -7.12 -16.91 -11.38
N ILE A 257 -6.83 -15.61 -11.39
CA ILE A 257 -6.78 -14.79 -10.16
C ILE A 257 -8.16 -14.74 -9.47
N ILE A 258 -9.24 -14.54 -10.23
CA ILE A 258 -10.60 -14.55 -9.66
C ILE A 258 -10.96 -15.93 -9.08
N LYS A 259 -10.56 -17.00 -9.76
CA LYS A 259 -10.71 -18.37 -9.27
C LYS A 259 -9.92 -18.56 -7.97
N PHE A 260 -8.66 -18.11 -7.93
CA PHE A 260 -7.82 -18.21 -6.75
C PHE A 260 -8.41 -17.52 -5.52
N TRP A 261 -9.05 -16.35 -5.68
CA TRP A 261 -9.78 -15.71 -4.57
C TRP A 261 -10.89 -16.61 -4.02
N ARG A 262 -11.61 -17.33 -4.87
CA ARG A 262 -12.68 -18.24 -4.44
C ARG A 262 -12.08 -19.46 -3.76
N ASP A 263 -11.06 -20.06 -4.37
CA ASP A 263 -10.40 -21.26 -3.86
C ASP A 263 -9.81 -21.02 -2.46
N ILE A 264 -9.12 -19.89 -2.27
CA ILE A 264 -8.51 -19.55 -0.97
C ILE A 264 -9.57 -19.33 0.11
N GLU A 265 -10.69 -18.69 -0.23
CA GLU A 265 -11.79 -18.47 0.71
C GLU A 265 -12.46 -19.79 1.11
N GLN A 266 -12.68 -20.68 0.15
CA GLN A 266 -13.30 -21.98 0.40
C GLN A 266 -12.39 -22.90 1.23
N ALA A 267 -11.10 -22.97 0.88
CA ALA A 267 -10.12 -23.74 1.66
C ALA A 267 -10.05 -23.24 3.10
N PHE A 268 -9.99 -21.92 3.30
CA PHE A 268 -9.97 -21.30 4.62
C PHE A 268 -11.25 -21.60 5.41
N LYS A 269 -12.43 -21.42 4.80
CA LYS A 269 -13.73 -21.71 5.43
C LYS A 269 -13.85 -23.19 5.82
N PHE A 270 -13.39 -24.09 4.96
CA PHE A 270 -13.42 -25.53 5.18
C PHE A 270 -12.64 -25.91 6.44
N VAL A 271 -11.36 -25.55 6.53
CA VAL A 271 -10.54 -25.91 7.70
C VAL A 271 -10.97 -25.17 8.98
N THR A 272 -11.55 -23.97 8.85
CA THR A 272 -12.13 -23.25 10.00
C THR A 272 -13.34 -24.00 10.59
N ARG A 273 -14.14 -24.67 9.75
CA ARG A 273 -15.35 -25.40 10.18
C ARG A 273 -15.04 -26.79 10.71
N TYR A 274 -14.04 -27.43 10.15
CA TYR A 274 -13.69 -28.80 10.43
C TYR A 274 -12.25 -28.89 10.96
N PRO A 275 -12.00 -28.48 12.23
CA PRO A 275 -10.69 -28.65 12.85
C PRO A 275 -10.17 -30.09 12.73
N GLY A 276 -8.86 -30.23 12.48
CA GLY A 276 -8.22 -31.52 12.17
C GLY A 276 -8.27 -31.93 10.70
N GLN A 277 -9.06 -31.26 9.85
CA GLN A 277 -8.98 -31.40 8.39
C GLN A 277 -7.91 -30.48 7.80
N HIS A 278 -7.36 -30.88 6.67
CA HIS A 278 -6.43 -30.09 5.87
C HIS A 278 -7.00 -29.87 4.46
N CYS A 279 -6.57 -28.79 3.82
CA CYS A 279 -6.87 -28.52 2.42
C CYS A 279 -5.63 -27.91 1.79
N ASP A 280 -5.22 -28.42 0.63
CA ASP A 280 -4.05 -27.92 -0.09
C ASP A 280 -4.50 -27.25 -1.39
N LEU A 281 -3.86 -26.14 -1.71
CA LEU A 281 -3.98 -25.48 -3.00
C LEU A 281 -2.63 -25.56 -3.74
N ASP A 282 -2.71 -25.35 -5.05
CA ASP A 282 -1.55 -25.35 -5.93
C ASP A 282 -0.42 -24.43 -5.43
N ARG A 283 0.80 -24.74 -5.87
CA ARG A 283 2.03 -24.00 -5.53
C ARG A 283 2.34 -23.95 -4.03
N GLY A 284 1.94 -24.96 -3.27
CA GLY A 284 2.44 -25.19 -1.91
C GLY A 284 1.74 -24.34 -0.84
N LEU A 285 0.44 -24.06 -1.01
CA LEU A 285 -0.38 -23.45 0.03
C LEU A 285 -1.13 -24.53 0.80
N HIS A 286 -0.89 -24.61 2.11
CA HIS A 286 -1.53 -25.60 2.97
C HIS A 286 -2.42 -24.91 4.00
N PHE A 287 -3.64 -25.42 4.17
CA PHE A 287 -4.63 -24.88 5.09
C PHE A 287 -4.89 -25.90 6.17
N ARG A 288 -4.91 -25.46 7.43
CA ARG A 288 -5.27 -26.28 8.58
C ARG A 288 -5.87 -25.44 9.69
N ASN A 289 -6.45 -26.10 10.69
CA ASN A 289 -6.88 -25.45 11.93
C ASN A 289 -6.37 -26.26 13.14
N GLU A 290 -5.63 -25.56 14.00
CA GLU A 290 -4.98 -26.10 15.20
C GLU A 290 -5.25 -25.15 16.36
N ASP A 291 -5.70 -25.66 17.52
CA ASP A 291 -5.91 -24.88 18.75
C ASP A 291 -6.70 -23.57 18.56
N ASP A 292 -7.85 -23.65 17.87
CA ASP A 292 -8.71 -22.50 17.52
C ASP A 292 -8.01 -21.42 16.68
N CYS A 293 -7.00 -21.83 15.90
CA CYS A 293 -6.29 -20.96 14.97
C CYS A 293 -6.37 -21.54 13.56
N THR A 294 -6.94 -20.79 12.64
CA THR A 294 -6.86 -21.16 11.21
C THR A 294 -5.53 -20.69 10.64
N ILE A 295 -4.83 -21.59 9.97
CA ILE A 295 -3.46 -21.38 9.52
C ILE A 295 -3.38 -21.58 8.02
N ILE A 296 -2.70 -20.65 7.34
CA ILE A 296 -2.26 -20.79 5.95
C ILE A 296 -0.74 -20.92 5.96
N THR A 297 -0.21 -22.08 5.64
CA THR A 297 1.23 -22.27 5.41
C THR A 297 1.57 -21.86 3.99
N LEU A 298 2.52 -20.94 3.88
CA LEU A 298 3.05 -20.44 2.62
C LEU A 298 4.02 -21.44 2.00
N PRO A 299 4.35 -21.29 0.71
CA PRO A 299 5.26 -22.23 0.02
C PRO A 299 6.67 -22.27 0.64
N CYS A 300 7.09 -21.18 1.30
CA CYS A 300 8.33 -21.10 2.07
C CYS A 300 8.29 -21.85 3.42
N GLY A 301 7.13 -22.44 3.79
CA GLY A 301 6.90 -23.09 5.08
C GLY A 301 6.46 -22.17 6.21
N ARG A 302 6.38 -20.84 5.99
CA ARG A 302 5.94 -19.90 7.03
C ARG A 302 4.42 -19.89 7.19
N ASP A 303 3.96 -19.91 8.43
CA ASP A 303 2.54 -19.84 8.77
C ASP A 303 2.02 -18.38 8.82
N LEU A 304 0.86 -18.14 8.20
CA LEU A 304 -0.05 -17.05 8.51
C LEU A 304 -1.13 -17.55 9.47
N ARG A 305 -1.22 -16.94 10.65
CA ARG A 305 -2.07 -17.41 11.75
C ARG A 305 -3.24 -16.47 11.97
N TYR A 306 -4.44 -17.02 12.00
CA TYR A 306 -5.70 -16.33 12.21
C TYR A 306 -6.41 -16.93 13.44
N PRO A 307 -6.06 -16.48 14.66
CA PRO A 307 -6.71 -16.92 15.88
C PRO A 307 -8.20 -16.61 15.86
N GLU A 308 -8.98 -17.53 16.41
CA GLU A 308 -10.42 -17.39 16.64
C GLU A 308 -11.20 -17.07 15.35
N ALA A 309 -10.72 -17.51 14.18
CA ALA A 309 -11.45 -17.33 12.94
C ALA A 309 -12.83 -18.02 13.02
N ARG A 310 -13.87 -17.37 12.51
CA ARG A 310 -15.25 -17.89 12.54
C ARG A 310 -15.88 -17.78 11.18
N VAL A 311 -16.56 -18.85 10.76
CA VAL A 311 -17.50 -18.80 9.65
C VAL A 311 -18.91 -18.67 10.22
N THR A 312 -19.66 -17.66 9.79
CA THR A 312 -21.03 -17.38 10.23
C THR A 312 -21.98 -17.37 9.05
N GLY A 313 -23.28 -17.57 9.30
CA GLY A 313 -24.27 -17.68 8.24
C GLY A 313 -24.27 -19.06 7.55
N THR A 314 -25.15 -19.22 6.56
CA THR A 314 -25.35 -20.48 5.82
C THR A 314 -25.59 -20.20 4.33
N GLY A 315 -25.16 -21.12 3.46
CA GLY A 315 -25.35 -21.03 2.01
C GLY A 315 -24.76 -19.74 1.42
N TYR A 316 -25.57 -18.97 0.71
CA TYR A 316 -25.12 -17.72 0.06
C TYR A 316 -24.82 -16.58 1.06
N ASN A 317 -25.24 -16.69 2.32
CA ASN A 317 -25.01 -15.68 3.36
C ASN A 317 -23.79 -15.97 4.23
N GLU A 318 -22.93 -16.90 3.81
CA GLU A 318 -21.73 -17.28 4.56
C GLU A 318 -20.68 -16.17 4.58
N GLN A 319 -20.33 -15.73 5.79
CA GLN A 319 -19.34 -14.71 6.05
C GLN A 319 -18.19 -15.28 6.88
N LEU A 320 -16.98 -14.84 6.56
CA LEU A 320 -15.79 -15.15 7.33
C LEU A 320 -15.39 -13.92 8.14
N LYS A 321 -15.10 -14.11 9.43
CA LYS A 321 -14.62 -13.04 10.30
C LYS A 321 -13.44 -13.53 11.14
N VAL A 322 -12.53 -12.60 11.41
CA VAL A 322 -11.35 -12.81 12.27
C VAL A 322 -11.33 -11.74 13.34
N TYR A 323 -10.78 -12.06 14.51
CA TYR A 323 -10.70 -11.10 15.60
C TYR A 323 -9.45 -10.21 15.45
N ASN A 324 -9.65 -8.90 15.35
CA ASN A 324 -8.56 -7.95 15.34
C ASN A 324 -8.18 -7.59 16.78
N HIS A 325 -7.16 -8.24 17.32
CA HIS A 325 -6.69 -8.03 18.70
C HIS A 325 -6.16 -6.61 18.96
N LYS A 326 -5.74 -5.87 17.93
CA LYS A 326 -5.26 -4.49 18.07
C LYS A 326 -6.41 -3.49 18.23
N GLU A 327 -7.52 -3.74 17.53
CA GLU A 327 -8.70 -2.87 17.56
C GLU A 327 -9.82 -3.42 18.45
N HIS A 328 -9.63 -4.59 19.05
CA HIS A 328 -10.60 -5.31 19.88
C HIS A 328 -11.98 -5.47 19.19
N LYS A 329 -11.97 -5.82 17.89
CA LYS A 329 -13.21 -5.95 17.11
C LYS A 329 -13.13 -7.09 16.10
N TRP A 330 -14.29 -7.66 15.78
CA TRP A 330 -14.44 -8.59 14.67
C TRP A 330 -14.30 -7.86 13.33
N THR A 331 -13.51 -8.41 12.43
CA THR A 331 -13.31 -7.89 11.07
C THR A 331 -13.73 -8.96 10.07
N TYR A 332 -14.60 -8.59 9.14
CA TYR A 332 -14.96 -9.45 8.03
C TYR A 332 -13.82 -9.55 7.03
N VAL A 333 -13.55 -10.76 6.58
CA VAL A 333 -12.52 -11.06 5.58
C VAL A 333 -13.13 -11.92 4.48
N TRP A 334 -12.54 -11.86 3.29
CA TRP A 334 -13.00 -12.55 2.09
C TRP A 334 -11.79 -13.02 1.28
N GLY A 335 -12.02 -13.76 0.21
CA GLY A 335 -10.96 -14.34 -0.62
C GLY A 335 -9.91 -13.34 -1.10
N GLY A 336 -10.34 -12.14 -1.50
CA GLY A 336 -9.44 -11.05 -1.89
C GLY A 336 -8.54 -10.57 -0.74
N TYR A 337 -9.07 -10.45 0.48
CA TYR A 337 -8.31 -10.10 1.68
C TYR A 337 -7.27 -11.17 2.05
N LEU A 338 -7.67 -12.45 2.01
CA LEU A 338 -6.75 -13.56 2.29
C LEU A 338 -5.66 -13.66 1.21
N THR A 339 -6.03 -13.44 -0.05
CA THR A 339 -5.10 -13.37 -1.19
C THR A 339 -4.07 -12.26 -0.98
N GLU A 340 -4.51 -11.05 -0.61
CA GLU A 340 -3.62 -9.93 -0.30
C GLU A 340 -2.64 -10.31 0.81
N ASN A 341 -3.12 -10.95 1.89
CA ASN A 341 -2.25 -11.39 2.97
C ASN A 341 -1.18 -12.39 2.52
N VAL A 342 -1.56 -13.40 1.72
CA VAL A 342 -0.62 -14.39 1.17
C VAL A 342 0.43 -13.72 0.28
N VAL A 343 -0.01 -12.87 -0.65
CA VAL A 343 0.89 -12.18 -1.59
C VAL A 343 1.87 -11.27 -0.86
N GLN A 344 1.37 -10.42 0.05
CA GLN A 344 2.21 -9.53 0.85
C GLN A 344 3.21 -10.28 1.72
N ALA A 345 2.81 -11.44 2.25
CA ALA A 345 3.64 -12.29 3.07
C ALA A 345 4.76 -12.95 2.24
N MET A 346 4.45 -13.48 1.07
CA MET A 346 5.44 -14.03 0.16
C MET A 346 6.43 -12.96 -0.33
N SER A 347 5.95 -11.77 -0.70
CA SER A 347 6.83 -10.65 -1.10
C SER A 347 7.78 -10.25 0.03
N ARG A 348 7.31 -10.26 1.28
CA ARG A 348 8.15 -10.03 2.46
C ARG A 348 9.22 -11.10 2.61
N ASP A 349 8.90 -12.37 2.39
CA ASP A 349 9.86 -13.46 2.54
C ASP A 349 10.92 -13.48 1.43
N LEU A 350 10.55 -13.10 0.20
CA LEU A 350 11.50 -12.87 -0.88
C LEU A 350 12.47 -11.74 -0.53
N LEU A 351 11.95 -10.62 -0.01
CA LEU A 351 12.81 -9.52 0.45
C LEU A 351 13.73 -9.97 1.59
N ALA A 352 13.21 -10.71 2.57
CA ALA A 352 13.99 -11.23 3.68
C ALA A 352 15.16 -12.11 3.19
N GLY A 353 14.89 -13.01 2.24
CA GLY A 353 15.92 -13.85 1.62
C GLY A 353 16.98 -13.03 0.90
N ALA A 354 16.56 -12.03 0.11
CA ALA A 354 17.50 -11.13 -0.57
C ALA A 354 18.37 -10.34 0.42
N MET A 355 17.79 -9.83 1.51
CA MET A 355 18.54 -9.11 2.55
C MET A 355 19.61 -10.01 3.20
N LEU A 356 19.26 -11.25 3.54
CA LEU A 356 20.22 -12.21 4.13
C LEU A 356 21.36 -12.53 3.15
N ALA A 357 21.04 -12.81 1.88
CA ALA A 357 22.05 -13.07 0.85
C ALA A 357 22.99 -11.87 0.62
N LEU A 358 22.48 -10.65 0.77
CA LEU A 358 23.27 -9.42 0.67
C LEU A 358 24.18 -9.22 1.88
N GLU A 359 23.69 -9.52 3.09
CA GLU A 359 24.50 -9.49 4.31
C GLU A 359 25.65 -10.52 4.25
N ASP A 360 25.41 -11.71 3.71
CA ASP A 360 26.42 -12.76 3.53
C ASP A 360 27.60 -12.31 2.65
N VAL A 361 27.36 -11.42 1.69
CA VAL A 361 28.40 -10.83 0.82
C VAL A 361 28.89 -9.46 1.30
N GLY A 362 28.53 -9.07 2.54
CA GLY A 362 29.05 -7.88 3.21
C GLY A 362 28.36 -6.55 2.86
N VAL A 363 27.19 -6.58 2.21
CA VAL A 363 26.42 -5.35 1.91
C VAL A 363 25.83 -4.79 3.20
N LYS A 364 26.09 -3.50 3.47
CA LYS A 364 25.58 -2.81 4.66
C LYS A 364 24.19 -2.23 4.40
N ILE A 365 23.15 -2.99 4.75
CA ILE A 365 21.77 -2.53 4.66
C ILE A 365 21.49 -1.52 5.78
N GLY A 366 21.15 -0.28 5.41
CA GLY A 366 20.85 0.80 6.36
C GLY A 366 19.35 0.97 6.64
N LEU A 367 18.51 0.68 5.65
CA LEU A 367 17.06 0.78 5.72
C LEU A 367 16.46 -0.17 4.68
N HIS A 368 15.23 -0.62 4.91
CA HIS A 368 14.38 -1.17 3.87
C HIS A 368 12.99 -0.55 4.02
N VAL A 369 12.25 -0.37 2.92
CA VAL A 369 10.89 0.17 2.92
C VAL A 369 10.03 -0.75 2.07
N HIS A 370 9.23 -1.59 2.72
CA HIS A 370 8.37 -2.58 2.06
C HIS A 370 9.10 -3.54 1.12
N ASP A 371 9.23 -3.21 -0.15
CA ASP A 371 9.85 -3.96 -1.26
C ASP A 371 11.17 -3.33 -1.75
N GLU A 372 11.62 -2.27 -1.08
CA GLU A 372 12.85 -1.53 -1.37
C GLU A 372 13.93 -1.80 -0.31
N ILE A 373 15.18 -2.01 -0.74
CA ILE A 373 16.38 -2.10 0.09
C ILE A 373 17.23 -0.85 -0.14
N ILE A 374 17.73 -0.25 0.94
CA ILE A 374 18.65 0.89 0.93
C ILE A 374 19.93 0.48 1.66
N ALA A 375 21.02 0.32 0.92
CA ALA A 375 22.35 0.07 1.44
C ALA A 375 23.20 1.34 1.49
N VAL A 376 24.25 1.30 2.30
CA VAL A 376 25.29 2.34 2.36
C VAL A 376 26.61 1.72 1.90
N ALA A 377 27.17 2.24 0.82
CA ALA A 377 28.42 1.76 0.24
C ALA A 377 29.44 2.89 0.09
N ALA A 378 30.73 2.57 0.14
CA ALA A 378 31.76 3.53 -0.26
C ALA A 378 31.52 3.96 -1.72
N LYS A 379 31.83 5.21 -2.08
CA LYS A 379 31.56 5.71 -3.44
C LYS A 379 32.16 4.84 -4.54
N ALA A 380 33.36 4.30 -4.30
CA ALA A 380 34.05 3.41 -5.24
C ALA A 380 33.37 2.04 -5.41
N GLU A 381 32.51 1.63 -4.48
CA GLU A 381 31.84 0.32 -4.42
C GLU A 381 30.32 0.43 -4.69
N ALA A 382 29.80 1.63 -4.95
CA ALA A 382 28.36 1.84 -5.03
C ALA A 382 27.71 1.09 -6.20
N GLU A 383 28.37 1.08 -7.37
CA GLU A 383 27.88 0.37 -8.57
C GLU A 383 27.95 -1.16 -8.42
N SER A 384 29.03 -1.69 -7.84
CA SER A 384 29.13 -3.12 -7.57
C SER A 384 28.11 -3.56 -6.52
N THR A 385 27.88 -2.73 -5.49
CA THR A 385 26.82 -2.95 -4.50
C THR A 385 25.45 -2.96 -5.17
N LEU A 386 25.18 -2.03 -6.09
CA LEU A 386 23.92 -1.99 -6.84
C LEU A 386 23.71 -3.26 -7.65
N ALA A 387 24.74 -3.72 -8.38
CA ALA A 387 24.69 -4.95 -9.14
C ALA A 387 24.39 -6.18 -8.26
N ASN A 388 25.00 -6.27 -7.08
CA ASN A 388 24.73 -7.31 -6.10
C ASN A 388 23.28 -7.26 -5.60
N MET A 389 22.78 -6.06 -5.25
CA MET A 389 21.40 -5.85 -4.79
C MET A 389 20.37 -6.24 -5.84
N LEU A 390 20.57 -5.83 -7.09
CA LEU A 390 19.70 -6.21 -8.21
C LEU A 390 19.74 -7.72 -8.45
N THR A 391 20.91 -8.33 -8.38
CA THR A 391 21.06 -9.78 -8.51
C THR A 391 20.30 -10.52 -7.41
N ALA A 392 20.45 -10.10 -6.15
CA ALA A 392 19.76 -10.72 -5.02
C ALA A 392 18.24 -10.63 -5.16
N LEU A 393 17.69 -9.48 -5.56
CA LEU A 393 16.25 -9.30 -5.73
C LEU A 393 15.68 -10.05 -6.97
N ARG A 394 16.51 -10.34 -7.97
CA ARG A 394 16.13 -11.11 -9.17
C ARG A 394 16.32 -12.63 -8.99
N THR A 395 17.01 -13.07 -7.95
CA THR A 395 17.35 -14.47 -7.77
C THR A 395 16.13 -15.26 -7.32
N SER A 396 15.75 -16.26 -8.11
CA SER A 396 14.68 -17.20 -7.74
C SER A 396 15.12 -18.10 -6.58
N VAL A 397 14.19 -18.39 -5.68
CA VAL A 397 14.38 -19.30 -4.54
C VAL A 397 13.60 -20.58 -4.79
N GLY A 398 14.03 -21.71 -4.23
CA GLY A 398 13.49 -23.04 -4.58
C GLY A 398 11.96 -23.18 -4.43
N TRP A 399 11.35 -22.53 -3.43
CA TRP A 399 9.89 -22.56 -3.23
C TRP A 399 9.11 -21.60 -4.16
N ALA A 400 9.81 -20.71 -4.89
CA ALA A 400 9.25 -19.72 -5.79
C ALA A 400 9.79 -19.91 -7.23
N GLU A 401 10.09 -21.14 -7.62
CA GLU A 401 10.60 -21.44 -8.96
C GLU A 401 9.61 -20.95 -10.04
N GLY A 402 10.14 -20.28 -11.06
CA GLY A 402 9.36 -19.70 -12.14
C GLY A 402 8.62 -18.40 -11.81
N LEU A 403 8.71 -17.87 -10.58
CA LEU A 403 8.24 -16.52 -10.27
C LEU A 403 9.12 -15.50 -11.03
N PRO A 404 8.56 -14.65 -11.91
CA PRO A 404 9.36 -13.73 -12.72
C PRO A 404 9.80 -12.52 -11.89
N LEU A 405 10.87 -12.65 -11.12
CA LEU A 405 11.42 -11.58 -10.30
C LEU A 405 12.14 -10.54 -11.16
N GLU A 406 11.96 -9.26 -10.82
CA GLU A 406 12.62 -8.14 -11.47
C GLU A 406 12.86 -7.03 -10.43
N ALA A 407 13.91 -6.24 -10.63
CA ALA A 407 14.27 -5.14 -9.76
C ALA A 407 14.83 -3.96 -10.56
N GLU A 408 14.59 -2.75 -10.05
CA GLU A 408 15.19 -1.51 -10.54
C GLU A 408 15.95 -0.86 -9.39
N GLY A 409 16.95 -0.05 -9.69
CA GLY A 409 17.74 0.58 -8.63
C GLY A 409 18.59 1.74 -9.12
N ARG A 410 19.13 2.49 -8.16
CA ARG A 410 19.94 3.68 -8.40
C ARG A 410 20.95 3.91 -7.28
N VAL A 411 22.03 4.60 -7.62
CA VAL A 411 22.96 5.19 -6.66
C VAL A 411 22.59 6.66 -6.48
N CYS A 412 22.53 7.12 -5.23
CA CYS A 412 22.18 8.50 -4.91
C CYS A 412 22.88 8.97 -3.63
N GLU A 413 23.03 10.28 -3.46
CA GLU A 413 23.53 10.86 -2.21
C GLU A 413 22.40 11.08 -1.19
N ARG A 414 21.14 11.10 -1.66
CA ARG A 414 19.93 11.37 -0.86
C ARG A 414 18.81 10.44 -1.26
N TYR A 415 18.11 9.87 -0.29
CA TYR A 415 17.10 8.83 -0.53
C TYR A 415 15.93 9.31 -1.42
N GLY A 416 15.59 10.60 -1.39
CA GLY A 416 14.49 11.19 -2.16
C GLY A 416 14.85 11.73 -3.56
N VAL A 417 16.13 11.71 -3.95
CA VAL A 417 16.64 12.35 -5.18
C VAL A 417 17.07 11.32 -6.21
#